data_AF-A0AAD4BMD9-F1
#
_entry.id   AF-A0AAD4BMD9-F1
#
_cell.length_a   1.000
_cell.length_b   1.000
_cell.length_c   1.000
_cell.angle_alpha   90.00
_cell.angle_beta   90.00
_cell.angle_gamma   90.00
#
_symmetry.space_group_name_H-M   'P 1'
#
loop_
_entity.id
_entity.type
_entity.pdbx_description
1 polymer ?
#
loop_
_entity_poly.entity_id
_entity_poly.type
_entity_poly.pdbx_seq_one_letter_code
_entity_poly.pdbx_strand_id
1 'polypeptide(L)'
;MKSAHSAAINSNERIFPIFAKKLASKDTKEYANTVRKFAHWLGSEKAYYPAARPKIVQLLEIALSSFMDNFVHHSAVATEFVELVRLLLQSVTPFIPLFSEVELQCCTD
;
A
#
# COMPACT_ATOMS: atom_id res chain seq x y z
N MET A 1 -24.86 19.90 -4.39
CA MET A 1 -24.42 19.23 -3.14
C MET A 1 -23.17 18.40 -3.46
N LYS A 2 -21.97 18.79 -2.99
CA LYS A 2 -20.77 17.95 -3.11
C LYS A 2 -20.85 16.93 -1.98
N SER A 3 -21.06 15.65 -2.30
CA SER A 3 -21.15 14.62 -1.25
C SER A 3 -19.79 14.51 -0.55
N ALA A 4 -19.80 14.24 0.76
CA ALA A 4 -18.60 14.06 1.57
C ALA A 4 -17.64 12.99 0.99
N HIS A 5 -18.18 12.06 0.20
CA HIS A 5 -17.44 11.05 -0.55
C HIS A 5 -16.46 11.65 -1.56
N SER A 6 -16.87 12.70 -2.30
CA SER A 6 -15.99 13.38 -3.27
C SER A 6 -14.82 14.12 -2.60
N ALA A 7 -15.03 14.66 -1.39
CA ALA A 7 -13.98 15.34 -0.64
C ALA A 7 -12.93 14.35 -0.10
N ALA A 8 -13.38 13.19 0.37
CA ALA A 8 -12.49 12.12 0.83
C ALA A 8 -11.66 11.53 -0.32
N ILE A 9 -12.26 11.30 -1.50
CA ILE A 9 -11.54 10.83 -2.70
C ILE A 9 -10.46 11.84 -3.10
N ASN A 10 -10.81 13.12 -3.27
CA ASN A 10 -9.85 14.17 -3.64
C ASN A 10 -8.70 14.33 -2.62
N SER A 11 -9.00 14.11 -1.33
CA SER A 11 -7.97 14.12 -0.29
C SER A 11 -7.02 12.93 -0.44
N ASN A 12 -7.55 11.74 -0.69
CA ASN A 12 -6.76 10.52 -0.86
C ASN A 12 -5.85 10.60 -2.10
N GLU A 13 -6.33 11.17 -3.20
CA GLU A 13 -5.54 11.35 -4.42
C GLU A 13 -4.27 12.18 -4.19
N ARG A 14 -4.35 13.20 -3.32
CA ARG A 14 -3.17 14.03 -2.94
C ARG A 14 -2.21 13.29 -2.02
N ILE A 15 -2.71 12.29 -1.31
CA ILE A 15 -1.97 11.54 -0.31
C ILE A 15 -1.18 10.39 -0.95
N PHE A 16 -1.68 9.77 -2.03
CA PHE A 16 -0.98 8.66 -2.69
C PHE A 16 0.46 8.95 -3.12
N PRO A 17 0.79 10.11 -3.75
CA PRO A 17 2.18 10.43 -4.09
C PRO A 17 3.09 10.57 -2.85
N ILE A 18 2.51 11.03 -1.73
CA ILE A 18 3.25 11.16 -0.47
C ILE A 18 3.56 9.76 0.09
N PHE A 19 2.59 8.84 0.08
CA PHE A 19 2.83 7.45 0.45
C PHE A 19 3.88 6.80 -0.45
N ALA A 20 3.79 6.98 -1.77
CA ALA A 20 4.76 6.42 -2.71
C ALA A 20 6.19 6.87 -2.38
N LYS A 21 6.40 8.18 -2.19
CA LYS A 21 7.72 8.73 -1.84
C LYS A 21 8.26 8.16 -0.53
N LYS A 22 7.40 8.01 0.49
CA LYS A 22 7.81 7.54 1.82
C LYS A 22 8.02 6.03 1.89
N LEU A 23 7.24 5.26 1.14
CA LEU A 23 7.44 3.82 0.98
C LEU A 23 8.70 3.51 0.17
N ALA A 24 9.09 4.40 -0.75
CA ALA A 24 10.37 4.33 -1.47
C ALA A 24 11.58 4.84 -0.66
N SER A 25 11.37 5.29 0.59
CA SER A 25 12.44 5.86 1.42
C SER A 25 13.38 4.77 1.94
N LYS A 26 14.68 5.06 1.93
CA LYS A 26 15.70 4.21 2.57
C LYS A 26 15.78 4.43 4.09
N ASP A 27 15.10 5.47 4.59
CA ASP A 27 14.95 5.68 6.02
C ASP A 27 14.00 4.62 6.59
N THR A 28 14.57 3.72 7.39
CA THR A 28 13.86 2.58 8.01
C THR A 28 12.69 3.04 8.87
N LYS A 29 12.82 4.16 9.58
CA LYS A 29 11.76 4.70 10.44
C LYS A 29 10.65 5.34 9.61
N GLU A 30 11.00 6.08 8.56
CA GLU A 30 10.00 6.66 7.65
C GLU A 30 9.21 5.56 6.92
N TYR A 31 9.93 4.56 6.39
CA TYR A 31 9.34 3.40 5.75
C TYR A 31 8.38 2.68 6.70
N ALA A 32 8.87 2.27 7.89
CA ALA A 32 8.08 1.48 8.83
C ALA A 32 6.82 2.21 9.31
N ASN A 33 6.93 3.51 9.60
CA ASN A 33 5.76 4.32 9.97
C ASN A 33 4.76 4.45 8.83
N THR A 34 5.23 4.57 7.60
CA THR A 34 4.37 4.69 6.42
C THR A 34 3.67 3.38 6.13
N VAL A 35 4.37 2.25 6.23
CA VAL A 35 3.77 0.91 6.09
C VAL A 35 2.64 0.71 7.10
N ARG A 36 2.86 1.01 8.39
CA ARG A 36 1.82 0.86 9.42
C ARG A 36 0.59 1.72 9.14
N LYS A 37 0.80 2.98 8.72
CA LYS A 37 -0.30 3.89 8.34
C LYS A 37 -1.05 3.38 7.12
N PHE A 38 -0.33 2.85 6.14
CA PHE A 38 -0.94 2.32 4.93
C PHE A 38 -1.74 1.06 5.23
N ALA A 39 -1.18 0.12 6.00
CA ALA A 39 -1.88 -1.08 6.48
C ALA A 39 -3.18 -0.73 7.24
N HIS A 40 -3.12 0.25 8.15
CA HIS A 40 -4.31 0.71 8.85
C HIS A 40 -5.39 1.24 7.89
N TRP A 41 -4.98 2.01 6.87
CA TRP A 41 -5.91 2.53 5.87
C TRP A 41 -6.52 1.40 5.00
N LEU A 42 -5.70 0.42 4.62
CA LEU A 42 -6.11 -0.78 3.87
C LEU A 42 -7.04 -1.70 4.66
N GLY A 43 -7.06 -1.61 5.99
CA GLY A 43 -8.02 -2.33 6.83
C GLY A 43 -9.48 -1.87 6.68
N SER A 44 -9.75 -0.82 5.89
CA SER A 44 -11.11 -0.34 5.63
C SER A 44 -11.57 -0.68 4.22
N GLU A 45 -12.74 -1.32 4.09
CA GLU A 45 -13.39 -1.58 2.79
C GLU A 45 -13.57 -0.29 1.96
N LYS A 46 -13.77 0.85 2.62
CA LYS A 46 -13.93 2.17 1.98
C LYS A 46 -12.65 2.65 1.28
N ALA A 47 -11.50 2.04 1.56
CA ALA A 47 -10.25 2.34 0.86
C ALA A 47 -10.26 1.84 -0.59
N TYR A 48 -11.07 0.82 -0.91
CA TYR A 48 -11.06 0.11 -2.19
C TYR A 48 -12.10 0.62 -3.17
N TYR A 49 -12.35 1.93 -3.20
CA TYR A 49 -13.14 2.54 -4.28
C TYR A 49 -12.40 2.38 -5.62
N PRO A 50 -13.11 2.31 -6.76
CA PRO A 50 -12.52 1.93 -8.05
C PRO A 50 -11.23 2.68 -8.42
N ALA A 51 -11.21 4.01 -8.25
CA ALA A 51 -10.03 4.82 -8.57
C ALA A 51 -8.82 4.60 -7.63
N ALA A 52 -9.02 4.10 -6.41
CA ALA A 52 -7.93 3.80 -5.47
C ALA A 52 -7.26 2.45 -5.72
N ARG A 53 -7.98 1.44 -6.22
CA ARG A 53 -7.48 0.07 -6.41
C ARG A 53 -6.15 0.01 -7.19
N PRO A 54 -6.00 0.65 -8.36
CA PRO A 54 -4.72 0.66 -9.07
C PRO A 54 -3.62 1.37 -8.27
N LYS A 55 -3.95 2.41 -7.49
CA LYS A 55 -3.00 3.11 -6.62
C LYS A 55 -2.57 2.24 -5.44
N ILE A 56 -3.47 1.43 -4.90
CA ILE A 56 -3.16 0.47 -3.83
C ILE A 56 -2.15 -0.53 -4.32
N VAL A 57 -2.38 -1.16 -5.48
CA VAL A 57 -1.44 -2.11 -6.09
C VAL A 57 -0.07 -1.47 -6.28
N GLN A 58 -0.02 -0.29 -6.90
CA GLN A 58 1.22 0.45 -7.09
C GLN A 58 1.98 0.71 -5.77
N LEU A 59 1.28 1.10 -4.71
CA LEU A 59 1.91 1.35 -3.41
C LEU A 59 2.39 0.07 -2.72
N LEU A 60 1.68 -1.05 -2.88
CA LEU A 60 2.12 -2.36 -2.40
C LEU A 60 3.39 -2.82 -3.12
N GLU A 61 3.47 -2.64 -4.43
CA GLU A 61 4.65 -2.94 -5.24
C GLU A 61 5.86 -2.09 -4.83
N ILE A 62 5.66 -0.79 -4.61
CA ILE A 62 6.72 0.11 -4.13
C ILE A 62 7.22 -0.35 -2.75
N ALA A 63 6.31 -0.68 -1.83
CA ALA A 63 6.68 -1.16 -0.50
C ALA A 63 7.50 -2.47 -0.60
N LEU A 64 7.03 -3.44 -1.38
CA LEU A 64 7.71 -4.71 -1.56
C LEU A 64 9.09 -4.54 -2.21
N SER A 65 9.19 -3.76 -3.29
CA SER A 65 10.45 -3.49 -3.99
C SER A 65 11.46 -2.82 -3.05
N SER A 66 11.01 -1.81 -2.30
CA SER A 66 11.87 -1.10 -1.35
C SER A 66 12.37 -2.00 -0.23
N PHE A 67 11.52 -2.93 0.23
CA PHE A 67 11.92 -3.97 1.17
C PHE A 67 13.00 -4.90 0.60
N MET A 68 12.77 -5.43 -0.59
CA MET A 68 13.70 -6.35 -1.26
C MET A 68 15.04 -5.68 -1.54
N ASP A 69 15.03 -4.46 -2.06
CA ASP A 69 16.24 -3.77 -2.51
C ASP A 69 17.09 -3.23 -1.36
N ASN A 70 16.47 -2.78 -0.27
CA ASN A 70 17.18 -2.02 0.77
C ASN A 70 17.32 -2.76 2.11
N PHE A 71 16.39 -3.65 2.46
CA PHE A 71 16.30 -4.19 3.82
C PHE A 71 16.58 -5.69 3.92
N VAL A 72 16.30 -6.49 2.88
CA VAL A 72 16.53 -7.95 2.88
C VAL A 72 18.01 -8.31 3.09
N HIS A 73 18.94 -7.50 2.56
CA HIS A 73 20.37 -7.77 2.68
C HIS A 73 20.95 -7.49 4.09
N HIS A 74 20.17 -6.88 5.00
CA HIS A 74 20.59 -6.57 6.37
C HIS A 74 19.85 -7.46 7.37
N SER A 75 20.44 -8.60 7.75
CA SER A 75 19.77 -9.69 8.50
C SER A 75 19.06 -9.26 9.80
N ALA A 76 19.62 -8.28 10.54
CA ALA A 76 19.02 -7.77 11.77
C ALA A 76 17.74 -6.94 11.51
N VAL A 77 17.67 -6.24 10.37
CA VAL A 77 16.55 -5.37 9.98
C VAL A 77 15.50 -6.17 9.19
N ALA A 78 15.94 -7.18 8.43
CA ALA A 78 15.08 -8.01 7.59
C ALA A 78 13.94 -8.65 8.40
N THR A 79 14.20 -9.21 9.57
CA THR A 79 13.17 -9.87 10.39
C THR A 79 12.05 -8.91 10.80
N GLU A 80 12.38 -7.70 11.28
CA GLU A 80 11.36 -6.71 11.64
C GLU A 80 10.56 -6.25 10.42
N PHE A 81 11.22 -6.10 9.28
CA PHE A 81 10.58 -5.58 8.07
C PHE A 81 9.74 -6.64 7.35
N VAL A 82 10.07 -7.93 7.50
CA VAL A 82 9.19 -9.02 7.07
C VAL A 82 7.84 -8.93 7.77
N GLU A 83 7.80 -8.59 9.07
CA GLU A 83 6.54 -8.40 9.79
C GLU A 83 5.73 -7.22 9.22
N LEU A 84 6.40 -6.17 8.77
CA LEU A 84 5.74 -5.01 8.14
C LEU A 84 5.13 -5.36 6.78
N VAL A 85 5.84 -6.16 5.96
CA VAL A 85 5.30 -6.65 4.69
C VAL A 85 4.13 -7.61 4.94
N ARG A 86 4.26 -8.51 5.92
CA ARG A 86 3.17 -9.41 6.32
C ARG A 86 1.93 -8.64 6.76
N LEU A 87 2.10 -7.57 7.53
CA LEU A 87 1.02 -6.70 7.96
C LEU A 87 0.26 -6.07 6.78
N LEU A 88 0.96 -5.62 5.73
CA LEU A 88 0.32 -5.11 4.52
C LEU A 88 -0.53 -6.18 3.84
N LEU A 89 0.04 -7.37 3.62
CA LEU A 89 -0.67 -8.48 2.99
C LEU A 89 -1.91 -8.86 3.78
N GLN A 90 -1.79 -9.04 5.10
CA GLN A 90 -2.92 -9.33 5.99
C GLN A 90 -4.02 -8.25 5.94
N SER A 91 -3.64 -6.99 5.75
CA SER A 91 -4.61 -5.88 5.65
C SER A 91 -5.38 -5.90 4.33
N VAL A 92 -4.79 -6.43 3.25
CA VAL A 92 -5.38 -6.46 1.90
C VAL A 92 -6.14 -7.76 1.65
N THR A 93 -5.70 -8.89 2.23
CA THR A 93 -6.27 -10.22 1.97
C THR A 93 -7.80 -10.28 2.04
N PRO A 94 -8.47 -9.70 3.06
CA PRO A 94 -9.94 -9.73 3.13
C PRO A 94 -10.64 -9.06 1.95
N PHE A 95 -9.94 -8.16 1.26
CA PHE A 95 -10.47 -7.29 0.19
C PHE A 95 -9.96 -7.69 -1.19
N ILE A 96 -9.22 -8.79 -1.33
CA ILE A 96 -8.79 -9.35 -2.63
C ILE A 96 -9.95 -9.42 -3.65
N PRO A 97 -11.18 -9.85 -3.30
CA PRO A 97 -12.30 -9.90 -4.24
C PRO A 97 -12.67 -8.54 -4.85
N LEU A 98 -12.25 -7.42 -4.26
CA LEU A 98 -12.49 -6.07 -4.77
C LEU A 98 -11.53 -5.69 -5.92
N PHE A 99 -10.46 -6.45 -6.15
CA PHE A 99 -9.53 -6.25 -7.27
C PHE A 99 -9.93 -7.11 -8.47
N SER A 100 -11.12 -6.84 -8.99
CA SER A 100 -11.71 -7.59 -10.10
C SER A 100 -11.29 -7.05 -11.48
N GLU A 101 -10.64 -5.90 -11.52
CA GLU A 101 -10.18 -5.28 -12.76
C GLU A 101 -9.13 -6.16 -13.45
N VAL A 102 -9.37 -6.50 -14.71
CA VAL A 102 -8.46 -7.35 -15.51
C VAL A 102 -7.06 -6.78 -15.56
N GLU A 103 -6.94 -5.45 -15.60
CA GLU A 103 -5.65 -4.73 -15.60
C GLU A 103 -4.84 -4.91 -14.30
N LEU A 104 -5.51 -5.28 -13.21
CA LEU A 104 -4.89 -5.55 -11.90
C LEU A 104 -4.68 -7.05 -11.65
N GLN A 105 -5.20 -7.89 -12.53
CA GLN A 105 -4.98 -9.33 -12.51
C GLN A 105 -3.71 -9.60 -13.33
N CYS A 106 -2.65 -10.09 -12.69
CA CYS A 106 -1.45 -10.51 -13.40
C CYS A 106 -1.86 -11.48 -14.54
N CYS A 107 -1.45 -11.14 -15.76
CA CYS A 107 -1.73 -11.84 -17.01
C CYS A 107 -1.92 -13.36 -16.83
N THR A 108 -3.14 -13.84 -17.02
CA THR A 108 -3.38 -15.22 -17.46
C THR A 108 -3.48 -15.20 -18.97
N ASP A 109 -2.34 -15.01 -19.65
CA ASP A 109 -2.16 -15.31 -21.07
C ASP A 109 -0.86 -16.09 -21.23
#